data_AF-A0A940EZ03-F1
#
_entry.id   AF-A0A940EZ03-F1
#
_cell.length_a   1.000
_cell.length_b   1.000
_cell.length_c   1.000
_cell.angle_alpha   90.00
_cell.angle_beta   90.00
_cell.angle_gamma   90.00
#
_symmetry.space_group_name_H-M   'P 1'
#
loop_
_entity.id
_entity.type
_entity.pdbx_description
1 polymer ?
#
loop_
_entity_poly.entity_id
_entity_poly.type
_entity_poly.pdbx_seq_one_letter_code
_entity_poly.pdbx_strand_id
1 'polypeptide(L)'
;MSRLLAMIDEYRDAHGQPSDASIARAIGIAPQTLNSWRKRGMRKLPNQETLRELARFLKRSEADVLYAAGVDTGYIIETEADPAADAAEAG
;
A
#
# COMPACT_ATOMS: atom_id res chain seq x y z
N MET A 1 2.92 -7.18 8.85
CA MET A 1 1.61 -6.55 8.58
C MET A 1 1.70 -5.82 7.26
N SER A 2 0.62 -5.79 6.48
CA SER A 2 0.62 -5.15 5.16
C SER A 2 0.36 -3.66 5.24
N ARG A 3 1.31 -2.86 4.76
CA ARG A 3 1.29 -1.39 4.87
C ARG A 3 0.20 -0.78 4.02
N LEU A 4 -0.06 -1.33 2.84
CA LEU A 4 -1.16 -0.89 1.99
C LEU A 4 -2.52 -1.19 2.62
N LEU A 5 -2.67 -2.36 3.23
CA LEU A 5 -3.93 -2.74 3.88
C LEU A 5 -4.20 -1.87 5.11
N ALA A 6 -3.15 -1.46 5.83
CA ALA A 6 -3.28 -0.52 6.94
C ALA A 6 -3.81 0.85 6.46
N MET A 7 -3.32 1.37 5.32
CA MET A 7 -3.85 2.61 4.74
C MET A 7 -5.33 2.51 4.37
N ILE A 8 -5.75 1.35 3.84
CA ILE A 8 -7.16 1.10 3.52
C ILE A 8 -8.00 1.06 4.79
N ASP A 9 -7.49 0.44 5.86
CA ASP A 9 -8.21 0.34 7.14
C ASP A 9 -8.34 1.69 7.84
N GLU A 10 -7.29 2.52 7.84
CA GLU A 10 -7.34 3.91 8.32
C GLU A 10 -8.39 4.74 7.57
N TYR A 11 -8.44 4.62 6.25
CA TYR A 11 -9.48 5.28 5.46
C TYR A 11 -10.88 4.76 5.82
N ARG A 12 -11.02 3.46 6.07
CA ARG A 12 -12.29 2.86 6.48
C ARG A 12 -12.76 3.43 7.81
N ASP A 13 -11.87 3.52 8.79
CA ASP A 13 -12.19 4.09 10.09
C ASP A 13 -12.66 5.55 9.97
N ALA A 14 -11.95 6.35 9.17
CA ALA A 14 -12.28 7.76 8.95
C ALA A 14 -13.56 8.03 8.14
N HIS A 15 -13.98 7.11 7.25
CA HIS A 15 -15.05 7.33 6.27
C HIS A 15 -16.29 6.44 6.45
N GLY A 16 -16.47 5.79 7.60
CA GLY A 16 -17.68 5.02 7.91
C GLY A 16 -17.66 3.57 7.43
N GLN A 17 -16.47 2.97 7.38
CA GLN A 17 -16.20 1.54 7.15
C GLN A 17 -16.82 0.95 5.87
N PRO A 18 -16.53 1.50 4.67
CA PRO A 18 -16.95 0.90 3.43
C PRO A 18 -16.47 -0.56 3.31
N SER A 19 -17.33 -1.41 2.71
CA SER A 19 -17.01 -2.81 2.43
C SER A 19 -15.87 -2.93 1.43
N ASP A 20 -15.06 -3.97 1.57
CA ASP A 20 -13.98 -4.30 0.63
C ASP A 20 -14.47 -4.33 -0.82
N ALA A 21 -15.68 -4.83 -1.07
CA ALA A 21 -16.25 -4.87 -2.42
C ALA A 21 -16.51 -3.47 -3.01
N SER A 22 -16.91 -2.51 -2.19
CA SER A 22 -17.11 -1.11 -2.62
C SER A 22 -15.78 -0.44 -2.91
N ILE A 23 -14.79 -0.66 -2.06
CA ILE A 23 -13.42 -0.15 -2.26
C ILE A 23 -12.84 -0.72 -3.56
N ALA A 24 -12.93 -2.05 -3.74
CA ALA A 24 -12.45 -2.72 -4.94
C ALA A 24 -13.07 -2.16 -6.23
N ARG A 25 -14.39 -1.93 -6.23
CA ARG A 25 -15.08 -1.29 -7.36
C ARG A 25 -14.62 0.14 -7.60
N ALA A 26 -14.42 0.92 -6.54
CA ALA A 26 -13.98 2.31 -6.64
C ALA A 26 -12.57 2.45 -7.25
N ILE A 27 -11.71 1.44 -7.06
CA ILE A 27 -10.32 1.43 -7.56
C ILE A 27 -10.13 0.57 -8.83
N GLY A 28 -11.24 0.11 -9.42
CA GLY A 28 -11.23 -0.64 -10.68
C GLY A 28 -10.72 -2.09 -10.59
N ILE A 29 -10.72 -2.70 -9.40
CA ILE A 29 -10.33 -4.11 -9.24
C ILE A 29 -11.51 -5.01 -8.88
N ALA A 30 -11.37 -6.29 -9.15
CA ALA A 30 -12.34 -7.27 -8.72
C ALA A 30 -12.30 -7.42 -7.17
N PRO A 31 -13.45 -7.57 -6.48
CA PRO A 31 -13.50 -7.75 -5.02
C PRO A 31 -12.72 -8.98 -4.54
N GLN A 32 -12.63 -10.02 -5.38
CA GLN A 32 -11.81 -11.20 -5.14
C GLN A 32 -10.30 -10.88 -5.05
N THR A 33 -9.83 -9.85 -5.76
CA THR A 33 -8.44 -9.40 -5.73
C THR A 33 -8.12 -8.78 -4.37
N LEU A 34 -8.96 -7.87 -3.88
CA LEU A 34 -8.79 -7.25 -2.57
C LEU A 34 -8.87 -8.28 -1.43
N ASN A 35 -9.84 -9.21 -1.51
CA ASN A 35 -9.95 -10.31 -0.56
C ASN A 35 -8.69 -11.22 -0.57
N SER A 36 -8.09 -11.43 -1.75
CA SER A 36 -6.86 -12.20 -1.88
C SER A 36 -5.67 -11.48 -1.23
N TRP A 37 -5.56 -10.16 -1.40
CA TRP A 37 -4.55 -9.35 -0.71
C TRP A 37 -4.68 -9.48 0.80
N ARG A 38 -5.91 -9.44 1.32
CA ARG A 38 -6.15 -9.55 2.76
C ARG A 38 -5.83 -10.94 3.33
N LYS A 39 -6.15 -12.00 2.60
CA LYS A 39 -5.96 -13.39 3.06
C LYS A 39 -4.56 -13.93 2.87
N ARG A 40 -3.89 -13.55 1.77
CA ARG A 40 -2.62 -14.15 1.34
C ARG A 40 -1.48 -13.13 1.20
N GLY A 41 -1.73 -11.86 1.49
CA GLY A 41 -0.81 -10.77 1.17
C GLY A 41 -0.77 -10.46 -0.34
N MET A 42 -0.13 -9.34 -0.69
CA MET A 42 0.14 -9.01 -2.08
C MET A 42 1.38 -9.76 -2.56
N ARG A 43 1.18 -10.68 -3.53
CA ARG A 43 2.29 -11.42 -4.16
C ARG A 43 2.82 -10.72 -5.41
N LYS A 44 2.08 -9.76 -5.94
CA LYS A 44 2.41 -9.03 -7.17
C LYS A 44 1.94 -7.58 -7.05
N LEU A 45 2.74 -6.66 -7.56
CA LEU A 45 2.39 -5.26 -7.65
C LEU A 45 1.14 -5.09 -8.54
N PRO A 46 0.14 -4.31 -8.11
CA PRO A 46 -0.96 -3.94 -8.99
C PRO A 46 -0.48 -3.03 -10.14
N ASN A 47 -1.27 -2.96 -11.21
CA ASN A 47 -0.95 -2.11 -12.35
C ASN A 47 -1.01 -0.62 -11.97
N GLN A 48 -0.34 0.23 -12.77
CA GLN A 48 -0.27 1.67 -12.52
C GLN A 48 -1.66 2.34 -12.43
N GLU A 49 -2.62 1.92 -13.25
CA GLU A 49 -4.00 2.43 -13.18
C GLU A 49 -4.65 2.16 -11.82
N THR A 50 -4.51 0.94 -11.29
CA THR A 50 -5.01 0.59 -9.96
C THR A 50 -4.31 1.39 -8.87
N LEU A 51 -3.00 1.60 -8.95
CA LEU A 51 -2.25 2.39 -7.98
C LEU A 51 -2.74 3.85 -7.96
N ARG A 52 -3.00 4.42 -9.15
CA ARG A 52 -3.54 5.77 -9.31
C ARG A 52 -4.92 5.91 -8.70
N GLU A 53 -5.83 5.00 -9.02
CA GLU A 53 -7.20 5.05 -8.49
C GLU A 53 -7.22 4.81 -6.98
N LEU A 54 -6.35 3.93 -6.47
CA LEU A 54 -6.17 3.74 -5.03
C LEU A 54 -5.65 5.02 -4.35
N ALA A 55 -4.66 5.70 -4.93
CA ALA A 55 -4.15 6.96 -4.42
C ALA A 55 -5.23 8.05 -4.36
N ARG A 56 -6.03 8.17 -5.42
CA ARG A 56 -7.19 9.08 -5.46
C ARG A 56 -8.23 8.74 -4.41
N PHE A 57 -8.57 7.46 -4.28
CA PHE A 57 -9.56 6.98 -3.31
C PHE A 57 -9.12 7.24 -1.87
N LEU A 58 -7.86 6.95 -1.55
CA LEU A 58 -7.28 7.16 -0.22
C LEU A 58 -6.88 8.62 0.05
N LYS A 59 -7.03 9.52 -0.94
CA LYS A 59 -6.55 10.90 -0.91
C LYS A 59 -5.06 11.01 -0.53
N ARG A 60 -4.25 10.09 -1.06
CA ARG A 60 -2.79 10.02 -0.88
C ARG A 60 -2.07 10.19 -2.22
N SER A 61 -0.77 10.38 -2.17
CA SER A 61 0.08 10.46 -3.38
C SER A 61 0.28 9.08 -4.00
N GLU A 62 0.35 9.02 -5.34
CA GLU A 62 0.63 7.77 -6.09
C GLU A 62 1.95 7.12 -5.62
N ALA A 63 2.95 7.93 -5.26
CA ALA A 63 4.23 7.46 -4.74
C ALA A 63 4.11 6.74 -3.38
N ASP A 64 3.25 7.20 -2.49
CA ASP A 64 3.07 6.62 -1.14
C ASP A 64 2.40 5.24 -1.23
N VAL A 65 1.40 5.15 -2.09
CA VAL A 65 0.70 3.90 -2.42
C VAL A 65 1.63 2.91 -3.14
N LEU A 66 2.42 3.38 -4.11
CA LEU A 66 3.41 2.57 -4.80
C LEU A 66 4.46 2.04 -3.83
N TYR A 67 4.94 2.90 -2.92
CA TYR A 67 5.89 2.51 -1.90
C TYR A 67 5.32 1.43 -0.97
N ALA A 68 4.11 1.63 -0.44
CA ALA A 68 3.46 0.64 0.40
C ALA A 68 3.27 -0.70 -0.31
N ALA A 69 2.83 -0.70 -1.57
CA ALA A 69 2.70 -1.90 -2.38
C ALA A 69 4.06 -2.56 -2.69
N GLY A 70 5.12 -1.76 -2.87
CA GLY A 70 6.48 -2.24 -3.07
C GLY A 70 7.04 -2.94 -1.84
N VAL A 71 6.82 -2.37 -0.65
CA VAL A 71 7.20 -3.00 0.62
C VAL A 71 6.41 -4.29 0.83
N ASP A 72 5.09 -4.25 0.62
CA ASP A 72 4.20 -5.40 0.78
C ASP A 72 4.54 -6.60 -0.11
N THR A 73 5.06 -6.34 -1.30
CA THR A 73 5.44 -7.38 -2.28
C THR A 73 6.90 -7.82 -2.15
N GLY A 74 7.67 -7.17 -1.28
CA GLY A 74 9.12 -7.37 -1.15
C GLY A 74 9.95 -6.80 -2.30
N TYR A 75 9.36 -5.95 -3.15
CA TYR A 75 10.08 -5.22 -4.20
C TYR A 75 10.92 -4.08 -3.62
N ILE A 76 10.43 -3.47 -2.55
CA ILE A 76 11.16 -2.50 -1.75
C ILE A 76 11.51 -3.20 -0.44
N ILE A 77 12.81 -3.44 -0.26
CA ILE A 77 13.33 -3.84 1.04
C ILE A 77 13.68 -2.54 1.74
N GLU A 78 12.90 -2.19 2.76
CA GLU A 78 13.30 -1.15 3.72
C GLU A 78 14.58 -1.65 4.39
N THR A 79 15.73 -1.32 3.80
CA THR A 79 16.96 -1.34 4.58
C THR A 79 16.75 -0.23 5.59
N GLU A 80 16.60 -0.59 6.87
CA GLU A 80 16.87 0.38 7.93
C GLU A 80 18.17 1.06 7.55
N ALA A 81 18.13 2.38 7.37
CA ALA A 81 19.31 3.15 7.07
C ALA A 81 20.34 2.77 8.14
N ASP A 82 21.40 2.11 7.71
CA ASP A 82 22.44 1.66 8.62
C ASP A 82 22.99 2.93 9.32
N PRO A 83 22.79 3.08 10.65
CA PRO A 83 23.17 4.30 11.34
C PRO A 83 24.70 4.49 11.41
N ALA A 84 25.51 3.54 10.92
CA ALA A 84 26.96 3.68 10.87
C ALA A 84 27.46 4.48 9.65
N ALA A 85 26.62 4.74 8.64
CA ALA A 85 27.03 5.56 7.49
C ALA A 85 27.13 7.07 7.82
N ASP A 86 26.43 7.55 8.86
CA ASP A 86 26.45 8.95 9.29
C ASP A 86 27.62 9.27 10.27
N ALA A 87 28.23 8.24 10.87
CA ALA A 87 29.33 8.42 11.83
C ALA A 87 30.73 8.55 11.18
N ALA A 88 30.84 8.38 9.86
CA ALA A 88 32.14 8.39 9.14
C ALA A 88 32.51 9.75 8.51
N GLU A 89 31.62 10.74 8.55
CA GLU A 89 31.86 12.09 7.96
C GLU A 89 32.27 13.14 9.01
N ALA A 90 32.61 12.72 10.22
CA ALA A 90 33.17 13.57 11.28
C ALA A 90 34.52 13.01 11.77
N GLY A 91 35.51 13.01 10.88
CA GLY A 91 36.89 12.61 11.16
C GLY A 91 37.90 13.59 10.58
#